data_AF-A0A2Z5J6Y1-F1
#
_entry.id   AF-A0A2Z5J6Y1-F1
#
_cell.length_a   1.000
_cell.length_b   1.000
_cell.length_c   1.000
_cell.angle_alpha   90.00
_cell.angle_beta   90.00
_cell.angle_gamma   90.00
#
_symmetry.space_group_name_H-M   'P 1'
#
loop_
_entity.id
_entity.type
_entity.pdbx_description
1 polymer ?
#
loop_
_entity_poly.entity_id
_entity_poly.type
_entity_poly.pdbx_seq_one_letter_code
_entity_poly.pdbx_strand_id
1 'polypeptide(L)'
;MGMHYYRYADGSVSEREYSGDGEPDVPEGASEITQQEYEEAKAALDAEQAEHVAAIDAEAQERARQDYEALIAAGIPPETAARMSGYNPPHPNVGSAQKKGT
;
A
#
# COMPACT_ATOMS: atom_id res chain seq x y z
N MET A 1 -21.08 27.72 -2.41
CA MET A 1 -20.52 26.42 -2.04
C MET A 1 -19.04 26.64 -1.80
N GLY A 2 -18.58 26.46 -0.57
CA GLY A 2 -17.20 26.70 -0.16
C GLY A 2 -16.59 25.43 0.43
N MET A 3 -15.28 25.24 0.25
CA MET A 3 -14.53 24.16 0.86
C MET A 3 -13.84 24.69 2.11
N HIS A 4 -13.97 23.97 3.22
CA HIS A 4 -13.23 24.23 4.44
C HIS A 4 -12.39 23.01 4.79
N TYR A 5 -11.20 23.28 5.30
CA TYR A 5 -10.21 22.27 5.61
C TYR A 5 -9.89 22.33 7.10
N TYR A 6 -9.74 21.17 7.71
CA TYR A 6 -9.58 21.05 9.14
C TYR A 6 -8.44 20.09 9.48
N ARG A 7 -7.73 20.40 10.57
CA ARG A 7 -6.73 19.53 11.20
C ARG A 7 -7.16 19.15 12.60
N TYR A 8 -7.03 17.88 12.96
CA TYR A 8 -7.33 17.38 14.30
C TYR A 8 -6.06 17.20 15.12
N ALA A 9 -6.22 17.08 16.45
CA ALA A 9 -5.10 16.91 17.38
C ALA A 9 -4.29 15.62 17.16
N ASP A 10 -4.90 14.58 16.57
CA ASP A 10 -4.21 13.34 16.22
C ASP A 10 -3.37 13.44 14.93
N GLY A 11 -3.42 14.58 14.24
CA GLY A 11 -2.68 14.82 13.00
C GLY A 11 -3.46 14.53 11.72
N SER A 12 -4.63 13.88 11.81
CA SER A 12 -5.54 13.71 10.67
C SER A 12 -6.06 15.05 10.14
N VAL A 13 -6.45 15.04 8.87
CA VAL A 13 -7.03 16.17 8.17
C VAL A 13 -8.35 15.79 7.51
N SER A 14 -9.29 16.74 7.40
CA SER A 14 -10.55 16.52 6.69
C SER A 14 -10.95 17.73 5.86
N GLU A 15 -11.55 17.49 4.70
CA GLU A 15 -12.23 18.50 3.90
C GLU A 15 -13.75 18.40 4.10
N ARG A 16 -14.45 19.54 4.09
CA ARG A 16 -15.91 19.58 4.09
C ARG A 16 -16.41 20.65 3.12
N GLU A 17 -17.42 20.26 2.36
CA GLU A 17 -18.14 21.15 1.47
C GLU A 17 -19.33 21.77 2.22
N TYR A 18 -19.47 23.09 2.12
CA TYR A 18 -20.56 23.85 2.74
C TYR A 18 -21.40 24.58 1.70
N SER A 19 -22.71 24.40 1.81
CA SER A 19 -23.72 24.94 0.89
C SER A 19 -24.77 25.79 1.63
N GLY A 20 -24.33 26.78 2.40
CA GLY A 20 -25.20 27.74 3.10
C GLY A 20 -24.57 29.13 3.20
N ASP A 21 -25.39 30.14 3.51
CA ASP A 21 -24.99 31.56 3.65
C ASP A 21 -24.39 31.90 5.04
N GLY A 22 -23.92 30.90 5.79
CA GLY A 22 -23.33 31.07 7.13
C GLY A 22 -21.89 30.57 7.20
N GLU A 23 -21.11 31.15 8.11
CA GLU A 23 -19.78 30.62 8.43
C GLU A 23 -19.94 29.23 9.07
N PRO A 24 -19.25 28.21 8.57
CA PRO A 24 -19.43 26.86 9.08
C PRO A 24 -18.82 26.69 10.46
N ASP A 25 -19.50 25.92 11.31
CA ASP A 25 -18.95 25.53 12.61
C ASP A 25 -17.71 24.66 12.43
N VAL A 26 -16.64 25.04 13.14
CA VAL A 26 -15.42 24.25 13.26
C VAL A 26 -15.71 23.02 14.13
N PRO A 27 -15.40 21.80 13.67
CA PRO A 27 -15.60 20.58 14.46
C PRO A 27 -14.87 20.64 15.81
N GLU A 28 -15.45 19.99 16.83
CA GLU A 28 -14.80 19.90 18.15
C GLU A 28 -13.43 19.23 18.03
N GLY A 29 -12.40 19.85 18.61
CA GLY A 29 -11.02 19.35 18.58
C GLY A 29 -10.31 19.55 17.24
N ALA A 30 -10.93 20.23 16.28
CA ALA A 30 -10.33 20.60 15.01
C ALA A 30 -9.90 22.08 15.00
N SER A 31 -8.87 22.37 14.21
CA SER A 31 -8.49 23.72 13.83
C SER A 31 -8.71 23.89 12.34
N GLU A 32 -9.30 25.00 11.93
CA GLU A 32 -9.38 25.35 10.51
C GLU A 32 -7.97 25.60 9.97
N ILE A 33 -7.69 25.05 8.80
CA ILE A 33 -6.44 25.21 8.07
C ILE A 33 -6.74 25.70 6.65
N THR A 34 -5.72 26.24 6.00
CA THR A 34 -5.81 26.61 4.58
C THR A 34 -5.82 25.37 3.69
N GLN A 35 -6.25 25.55 2.44
CA GLN A 35 -6.14 24.50 1.42
C GLN A 35 -4.70 24.02 1.25
N GLN A 36 -3.73 24.96 1.26
CA GLN A 36 -2.33 24.62 1.11
C GLN A 36 -1.84 23.72 2.25
N GLU A 37 -2.17 24.07 3.49
CA GLU A 37 -1.82 23.25 4.66
C GLU A 37 -2.47 21.87 4.62
N TYR A 38 -3.70 21.77 4.10
CA TYR A 38 -4.37 20.50 3.88
C TYR A 38 -3.65 19.62 2.86
N GLU A 39 -3.30 20.19 1.70
CA GLU A 39 -2.58 19.48 0.64
C GLU A 39 -1.20 18.99 1.10
N GLU A 40 -0.47 19.83 1.83
CA GLU A 40 0.82 19.47 2.42
C GLU A 40 0.70 18.35 3.46
N ALA A 41 -0.28 18.45 4.38
CA ALA A 41 -0.52 17.41 5.38
C ALA A 41 -0.98 16.10 4.74
N LYS A 42 -1.86 16.17 3.75
CA LYS A 42 -2.33 15.00 3.00
C LYS A 42 -1.19 14.32 2.24
N ALA A 43 -0.32 15.10 1.59
CA ALA A 43 0.84 14.54 0.89
C ALA A 43 1.82 13.82 1.85
N ALA A 44 2.01 14.37 3.05
CA ALA A 44 2.81 13.72 4.09
C ALA A 44 2.19 12.39 4.54
N LEU A 45 0.88 12.37 4.85
CA LEU A 45 0.16 11.16 5.24
C LEU A 45 0.17 10.10 4.13
N ASP A 46 -0.03 10.50 2.88
CA ASP A 46 0.01 9.61 1.71
C ASP A 46 1.41 8.98 1.55
N ALA A 47 2.49 9.75 1.81
CA ALA A 47 3.86 9.24 1.77
C ALA A 47 4.15 8.25 2.91
N GLU A 48 3.77 8.58 4.15
CA GLU A 48 3.92 7.68 5.30
C GLU A 48 3.15 6.36 5.09
N GLN A 49 1.94 6.44 4.55
CA GLN A 49 1.14 5.26 4.26
C GLN A 49 1.76 4.42 3.14
N ALA A 50 2.29 5.05 2.09
CA ALA A 50 2.98 4.33 1.01
C ALA A 50 4.23 3.59 1.53
N GLU A 51 5.02 4.22 2.40
CA GLU A 51 6.17 3.58 3.04
C GLU A 51 5.75 2.40 3.93
N HIS A 52 4.69 2.57 4.72
CA HIS A 52 4.18 1.52 5.58
C HIS A 52 3.66 0.31 4.79
N VAL A 53 2.89 0.54 3.72
CA VAL A 53 2.41 -0.51 2.83
C VAL A 53 3.58 -1.23 2.15
N ALA A 54 4.58 -0.48 1.65
CA ALA A 54 5.77 -1.08 1.04
C ALA A 54 6.55 -1.97 2.02
N ALA A 55 6.63 -1.57 3.30
CA ALA A 55 7.27 -2.37 4.34
C ALA A 55 6.51 -3.67 4.63
N ILE A 56 5.17 -3.61 4.71
CA ILE A 56 4.31 -4.80 4.89
C ILE A 56 4.45 -5.74 3.70
N ASP A 57 4.42 -5.22 2.48
CA ASP A 57 4.55 -6.02 1.26
C ASP A 57 5.93 -6.69 1.17
N ALA A 58 6.99 -5.99 1.58
CA ALA A 58 8.34 -6.56 1.63
C ALA A 58 8.43 -7.70 2.65
N GLU A 59 7.86 -7.53 3.85
CA GLU A 59 7.83 -8.60 4.87
C GLU A 59 7.01 -9.81 4.38
N ALA A 60 5.85 -9.55 3.77
CA ALA A 60 4.99 -10.61 3.24
C ALA A 60 5.68 -11.41 2.12
N GLN A 61 6.38 -10.73 1.21
CA GLN A 61 7.14 -11.39 0.14
C GLN A 61 8.29 -12.23 0.69
N GLU A 62 9.03 -11.71 1.68
CA GLU A 62 10.13 -12.44 2.30
C GLU A 62 9.62 -13.68 3.05
N ARG A 63 8.50 -13.57 3.78
CA ARG A 63 7.87 -14.73 4.43
C ARG A 63 7.42 -15.77 3.40
N ALA A 64 6.75 -15.35 2.33
CA ALA A 64 6.32 -16.26 1.26
C ALA A 64 7.51 -16.99 0.61
N ARG A 65 8.64 -16.29 0.40
CA ARG A 65 9.88 -16.88 -0.11
C ARG A 65 10.44 -17.93 0.86
N GLN A 66 10.52 -17.61 2.15
CA GLN A 66 11.01 -18.55 3.18
C GLN A 66 10.13 -19.80 3.28
N ASP A 67 8.81 -19.63 3.24
CA ASP A 67 7.86 -20.75 3.24
C ASP A 67 8.02 -21.64 2.00
N TYR A 68 8.21 -21.03 0.82
CA TYR A 68 8.52 -21.77 -0.41
C TYR A 68 9.79 -22.60 -0.25
N GLU A 69 10.89 -21.99 0.20
CA GLU A 69 12.17 -22.67 0.39
C GLU A 69 12.07 -23.83 1.41
N ALA A 70 11.33 -23.63 2.50
CA ALA A 70 11.06 -24.67 3.48
C ALA A 70 10.26 -25.84 2.90
N LEU A 71 9.24 -25.57 2.08
CA LEU A 71 8.44 -26.59 1.40
C LEU A 71 9.28 -27.38 0.39
N ILE A 72 10.14 -26.71 -0.38
CA ILE A 72 11.10 -27.37 -1.27
C ILE A 72 12.04 -28.28 -0.47
N ALA A 73 12.60 -27.79 0.63
CA ALA A 73 13.49 -28.58 1.49
C ALA A 73 12.79 -29.81 2.11
N ALA A 74 11.48 -29.71 2.36
CA ALA A 74 10.64 -30.83 2.79
C ALA A 74 10.28 -31.82 1.66
N GLY A 75 10.72 -31.57 0.43
CA GLY A 75 10.47 -32.43 -0.73
C GLY A 75 9.14 -32.20 -1.44
N ILE A 76 8.45 -31.09 -1.13
CA ILE A 76 7.22 -30.71 -1.84
C ILE A 76 7.58 -30.23 -3.25
N PRO A 77 6.87 -30.67 -4.31
CA PRO A 77 7.14 -30.21 -5.67
C PRO A 77 7.04 -28.68 -5.80
N PRO A 78 7.88 -28.04 -6.64
CA PRO A 78 7.91 -26.58 -6.79
C PRO A 78 6.56 -25.91 -7.09
N GLU A 79 5.75 -26.51 -7.95
CA GLU A 79 4.42 -25.97 -8.28
C GLU A 79 3.47 -25.99 -7.08
N THR A 80 3.55 -27.03 -6.26
CA THR A 80 2.75 -27.15 -5.03
C THR A 80 3.27 -26.21 -3.96
N ALA A 81 4.60 -26.10 -3.80
CA ALA A 81 5.23 -25.18 -2.88
C ALA A 81 4.90 -23.71 -3.20
N ALA A 82 4.91 -23.32 -4.47
CA ALA A 82 4.53 -21.98 -4.94
C ALA A 82 3.05 -21.68 -4.62
N ARG A 83 2.15 -22.63 -4.89
CA ARG A 83 0.72 -22.47 -4.58
C ARG A 83 0.46 -22.36 -3.07
N MET A 84 1.18 -23.11 -2.24
CA MET A 84 0.97 -23.13 -0.79
C MET A 84 1.55 -21.91 -0.08
N SER A 85 2.74 -21.46 -0.48
CA SER A 85 3.40 -20.27 0.08
C SER A 85 2.82 -18.96 -0.46
N GLY A 86 2.12 -19.00 -1.59
CA GLY A 86 1.71 -17.78 -2.30
C GLY A 86 2.88 -17.07 -2.99
N TYR A 87 4.10 -17.62 -2.93
CA TYR A 87 5.25 -17.09 -3.63
C TYR A 87 5.18 -17.49 -5.10
N ASN A 88 5.33 -16.51 -6.00
CA ASN A 88 5.47 -16.77 -7.43
C ASN A 88 6.96 -16.69 -7.81
N PRO A 89 7.71 -17.81 -7.73
CA PRO A 89 9.12 -17.79 -8.06
C PRO A 89 9.31 -17.35 -9.52
N PRO A 90 10.35 -16.57 -9.83
CA PRO A 90 10.66 -16.24 -11.21
C PRO A 90 10.85 -17.54 -11.99
N HIS A 91 10.00 -17.76 -12.99
CA HIS A 91 10.13 -18.93 -13.85
C HIS A 91 11.54 -18.93 -14.43
N PRO A 92 12.34 -20.01 -14.24
CA PRO A 92 13.57 -20.14 -14.99
C PRO A 92 13.17 -20.14 -16.46
N ASN A 93 13.69 -19.17 -17.21
CA ASN A 93 13.53 -19.09 -18.65
C ASN A 93 14.20 -20.34 -19.24
N VAL A 94 13.50 -21.47 -19.25
CA VAL A 94 13.93 -22.70 -19.87
C VAL A 94 13.90 -22.44 -21.37
N GLY A 95 15.06 -22.04 -21.88
CA GLY A 95 15.24 -21.63 -23.26
C GLY A 95 14.53 -22.57 -24.22
N SER A 96 13.82 -21.96 -25.16
CA SER A 96 13.37 -22.55 -26.41
C SER A 96 14.57 -23.03 -27.23
N ALA A 97 15.27 -24.07 -26.76
CA ALA A 97 16.14 -24.91 -27.57
C ALA A 97 15.26 -25.84 -28.41
N GLN A 98 14.52 -25.23 -29.33
CA GLN A 98 13.72 -25.94 -30.31
C GLN A 98 14.68 -26.66 -31.26
N LYS A 99 14.71 -27.99 -31.11
CA LYS A 99 15.32 -29.00 -31.99
C LYS A 99 15.44 -28.51 -33.45
N LYS A 100 16.65 -28.33 -33.95
CA LYS A 100 16.96 -28.61 -35.36
C LYS A 100 17.61 -29.99 -35.40
N GLY A 101 16.77 -30.99 -35.66
CA GLY A 101 17.24 -32.32 -36.05
C GLY A 101 18.02 -32.23 -37.35
N THR A 102 19.15 -32.93 -37.35
CA THR A 102 19.93 -33.43 -38.50
C THR A 102 19.10 -34.16 -39.53
#